data_AF-A0A4Q9XM59-F1
#
_entry.id   AF-A0A4Q9XM59-F1
#
_cell.length_a   1.000
_cell.length_b   1.000
_cell.length_c   1.000
_cell.angle_alpha   90.00
_cell.angle_beta   90.00
_cell.angle_gamma   90.00
#
_symmetry.space_group_name_H-M   'P 1'
#
loop_
_entity.id
_entity.type
_entity.pdbx_description
1 polymer ?
#
loop_
_entity_poly.entity_id
_entity_poly.type
_entity_poly.pdbx_seq_one_letter_code
_entity_poly.pdbx_strand_id
1 'polypeptide(L)'
;MPFTVQETREISILVVMPEPHLKQVVRALRNWSFVNIKASECTDIIHNQNHQDVQVAIIHECLPAGETARELIRHVTMHNALPPWCKFIISASSPEPLLSSLPYRFLSTEVIDTPVNDDQLDIALRHTLDALKSLQNVVSTLQQQDPRAILQAVKQAKSSAVEDKLQENLNLILVRMLFINGHVDKALEMIEQIGGNDGLNGMAFILYLIAENERLDALLSAQITGAAFQEKAFSYQILLDVNRHDLAAAEQTLTKLTKISNDATTMQLQLVVEYCLHGLSRAQTLYNTLSAAADPQQSNNYPRQALEFAYKVINLLCLIDSDRKKEEVQLARGHLAEFIQQNKAGERGFYYQKYSVFINLLLLALQENAPAEKLRTHLKELHAKTARHPNIVVQLLQAACAVVLGMRDITLTCLARVDGLVSALEPCPELINIEIVWQRVMQRLAGVDGDARWYGEVAKVLQARGLNYRAMRRVHYAVAQAPDNLDLKRLMAEIMVQLRRKEYQGVRLSELLNYLNEHGSSDQKSQVRQLQVRVEQTFA
;
A
#
# COMPACT_ATOMS: atom_id res chain seq x y z
N MET A 1 24.36 -28.61 -21.29
CA MET A 1 23.22 -29.52 -21.53
C MET A 1 22.04 -28.67 -21.94
N PRO A 2 21.38 -28.95 -23.08
CA PRO A 2 20.16 -28.23 -23.45
C PRO A 2 19.03 -28.72 -22.54
N PHE A 3 18.31 -27.79 -21.90
CA PHE A 3 17.10 -28.10 -21.16
C PHE A 3 16.01 -28.49 -22.17
N THR A 4 15.69 -29.78 -22.22
CA THR A 4 14.46 -30.30 -22.80
C THR A 4 13.28 -29.82 -21.94
N VAL A 5 12.42 -28.98 -22.52
CA VAL A 5 11.16 -28.56 -21.92
C VAL A 5 10.19 -29.74 -22.01
N GLN A 6 10.09 -30.52 -20.93
CA GLN A 6 9.04 -31.52 -20.76
C GLN A 6 7.89 -30.94 -19.92
N GLU A 7 6.70 -31.11 -20.49
CA GLU A 7 5.43 -31.44 -19.86
C GLU A 7 4.64 -30.34 -19.11
N THR A 8 3.41 -30.21 -19.57
CA THR A 8 2.29 -29.37 -19.11
C THR A 8 2.29 -29.17 -17.60
N ARG A 9 2.80 -28.02 -17.14
CA ARG A 9 2.58 -27.58 -15.76
C ARG A 9 1.09 -27.30 -15.58
N GLU A 10 0.47 -28.00 -14.64
CA GLU A 10 -0.87 -27.67 -14.16
C GLU A 10 -0.93 -26.19 -13.76
N ILE A 11 -1.98 -25.49 -14.19
CA ILE A 11 -2.22 -24.11 -13.80
C ILE A 11 -2.95 -24.10 -12.47
N SER A 12 -2.38 -23.43 -11.47
CA SER A 12 -3.05 -23.25 -10.18
C SER A 12 -4.02 -22.07 -10.26
N ILE A 13 -5.31 -22.34 -10.06
CA ILE A 13 -6.39 -21.35 -10.07
C ILE A 13 -7.02 -21.28 -8.68
N LEU A 14 -7.10 -20.07 -8.13
CA LEU A 14 -7.83 -19.75 -6.91
C LEU A 14 -9.22 -19.23 -7.26
N VAL A 15 -10.27 -19.78 -6.65
CA VAL A 15 -11.66 -19.33 -6.86
C VAL A 15 -12.24 -18.82 -5.53
N VAL A 16 -12.73 -17.58 -5.54
CA VAL A 16 -13.25 -16.87 -4.35
C VAL A 16 -14.61 -16.27 -4.68
N MET A 17 -15.67 -17.02 -4.39
CA MET A 17 -17.04 -16.68 -4.80
C MET A 17 -18.07 -17.22 -3.81
N PRO A 18 -19.28 -16.64 -3.77
CA PRO A 18 -20.42 -17.25 -3.07
C PRO A 18 -20.75 -18.64 -3.63
N GLU A 19 -21.22 -19.52 -2.74
CA GLU A 19 -21.59 -20.93 -3.00
C GLU A 19 -22.31 -21.21 -4.34
N PRO A 20 -23.35 -20.46 -4.75
CA PRO A 20 -24.03 -20.71 -6.03
C PRO A 20 -23.14 -20.44 -7.25
N HIS A 21 -22.33 -19.37 -7.23
CA HIS A 21 -21.41 -19.04 -8.32
C HIS A 21 -20.17 -19.94 -8.33
N LEU A 22 -19.69 -20.33 -7.14
CA LEU A 22 -18.56 -21.24 -6.99
C LEU A 22 -18.81 -22.57 -7.69
N LYS A 23 -20.00 -23.17 -7.49
CA LYS A 23 -20.37 -24.45 -8.13
C LYS A 23 -20.37 -24.35 -9.66
N GLN A 24 -20.85 -23.23 -10.20
CA GLN A 24 -20.88 -22.98 -11.64
C GLN A 24 -19.45 -22.86 -12.21
N VAL A 25 -18.61 -22.01 -11.62
CA VAL A 25 -17.23 -21.81 -12.08
C VAL A 25 -16.40 -23.08 -11.95
N VAL A 26 -16.50 -23.80 -10.83
CA VAL A 26 -15.79 -25.07 -10.65
C VAL A 26 -16.23 -26.10 -11.68
N ARG A 27 -17.51 -26.13 -12.07
CA ARG A 27 -17.99 -27.01 -13.14
C ARG A 27 -17.38 -26.65 -14.49
N ALA A 28 -17.33 -25.37 -14.83
CA ALA A 28 -16.70 -24.91 -16.07
C ALA A 28 -15.19 -25.23 -16.10
N LEU A 29 -14.49 -25.01 -14.99
CA LEU A 29 -13.05 -25.30 -14.85
C LEU A 29 -12.72 -26.79 -14.93
N ARG A 30 -13.62 -27.69 -14.50
CA ARG A 30 -13.40 -29.14 -14.60
C ARG A 30 -13.30 -29.65 -16.03
N ASN A 31 -13.78 -28.87 -17.01
CA ASN A 31 -13.62 -29.20 -18.42
C ASN A 31 -12.19 -28.95 -18.92
N TRP A 32 -11.34 -28.32 -18.11
CA TRP A 32 -9.93 -28.07 -18.41
C TRP A 32 -9.04 -29.12 -17.73
N SER A 33 -8.38 -29.96 -18.53
CA SER A 33 -7.60 -31.11 -18.06
C SER A 33 -6.28 -30.78 -17.35
N PHE A 34 -5.90 -29.50 -17.23
CA PHE A 34 -4.60 -29.06 -16.72
C PHE A 34 -4.72 -27.99 -15.63
N VAL A 35 -5.79 -28.02 -14.84
CA VAL A 35 -6.08 -26.99 -13.83
C VAL A 35 -6.11 -27.62 -12.44
N ASN A 36 -5.29 -27.09 -11.53
CA ASN A 36 -5.39 -27.34 -10.10
C ASN A 36 -6.28 -26.26 -9.48
N ILE A 37 -7.49 -26.63 -9.05
CA ILE A 37 -8.48 -25.70 -8.51
C ILE A 37 -8.36 -25.65 -6.99
N LYS A 38 -8.03 -24.46 -6.46
CA LYS A 38 -8.10 -24.12 -5.04
C LYS A 38 -9.36 -23.29 -4.80
N ALA A 39 -10.39 -23.87 -4.20
CA ALA A 39 -11.53 -23.11 -3.69
C ALA A 39 -11.19 -22.66 -2.26
N SER A 40 -11.37 -21.37 -1.98
CA SER A 40 -11.04 -20.82 -0.66
C SER A 40 -12.08 -19.80 -0.23
N GLU A 41 -12.38 -19.75 1.06
CA GLU A 41 -13.09 -18.63 1.64
C GLU A 41 -12.19 -17.38 1.65
N CYS A 42 -12.79 -16.20 1.64
CA CYS A 42 -12.07 -14.91 1.69
C CYS A 42 -11.17 -14.83 2.94
N THR A 43 -11.71 -15.27 4.08
CA THR A 43 -11.03 -15.38 5.38
C THR A 43 -9.78 -16.26 5.30
N ASP A 44 -9.86 -17.40 4.63
CA ASP A 44 -8.73 -18.32 4.49
C ASP A 44 -7.57 -17.70 3.70
N ILE A 45 -7.84 -16.88 2.69
CA ILE A 45 -6.80 -16.19 1.90
C ILE A 45 -6.12 -15.09 2.72
N ILE A 46 -6.92 -14.36 3.51
CA ILE A 46 -6.45 -13.33 4.43
C ILE A 46 -5.56 -13.94 5.52
N HIS A 47 -5.81 -15.19 5.93
CA HIS A 47 -5.10 -15.86 7.01
C HIS A 47 -3.94 -16.77 6.57
N ASN A 48 -4.07 -17.47 5.44
CA ASN A 48 -3.06 -18.37 4.90
C ASN A 48 -2.22 -17.65 3.84
N GLN A 49 -1.12 -17.04 4.27
CA GLN A 49 -0.29 -16.12 3.47
C GLN A 49 0.60 -16.79 2.40
N ASN A 50 0.30 -18.01 1.97
CA ASN A 50 1.15 -18.76 1.04
C ASN A 50 0.36 -19.34 -0.14
N HIS A 51 -0.15 -18.46 -0.99
CA HIS A 51 -0.68 -18.81 -2.31
C HIS A 51 0.30 -18.39 -3.43
N GLN A 52 1.61 -18.52 -3.20
CA GLN A 52 2.66 -18.07 -4.13
C GLN A 52 2.71 -18.87 -5.44
N ASP A 53 2.07 -20.03 -5.49
CA ASP A 53 1.94 -20.88 -6.67
C ASP A 53 0.71 -20.55 -7.51
N VAL A 54 -0.21 -19.72 -7.02
CA VAL A 54 -1.43 -19.33 -7.73
C VAL A 54 -1.09 -18.41 -8.90
N GLN A 55 -1.51 -18.82 -10.09
CA GLN A 55 -1.28 -18.08 -11.33
C GLN A 55 -2.50 -17.26 -11.75
N VAL A 56 -3.71 -17.74 -11.41
CA VAL A 56 -4.97 -17.07 -11.73
C VAL A 56 -5.86 -17.03 -10.49
N ALA A 57 -6.48 -15.90 -10.21
CA ALA A 57 -7.50 -15.73 -9.18
C ALA A 57 -8.81 -15.29 -9.83
N ILE A 58 -9.87 -16.08 -9.64
CA ILE A 58 -11.24 -15.79 -10.10
C ILE A 58 -12.05 -15.34 -8.89
N ILE A 59 -12.55 -14.11 -8.91
CA ILE A 59 -13.15 -13.45 -7.75
C ILE A 59 -14.52 -12.90 -8.11
N HIS A 60 -15.52 -13.12 -7.27
CA HIS A 60 -16.83 -12.47 -7.43
C HIS A 60 -16.81 -11.05 -6.86
N GLU A 61 -17.48 -10.08 -7.49
CA GLU A 61 -17.51 -8.68 -7.06
C GLU A 61 -17.94 -8.50 -5.60
N CYS A 62 -18.92 -9.29 -5.17
CA CYS A 62 -19.45 -9.34 -3.79
C CYS A 62 -19.09 -10.66 -3.11
N LEU A 63 -18.39 -10.61 -1.98
CA LEU A 63 -17.94 -11.80 -1.27
C LEU A 63 -18.86 -12.16 -0.08
N PRO A 64 -18.88 -13.42 0.38
CA PRO A 64 -19.83 -13.90 1.40
C PRO A 64 -19.75 -13.20 2.76
N ALA A 65 -18.58 -12.69 3.14
CA ALA A 65 -18.37 -11.95 4.38
C ALA A 65 -18.55 -10.43 4.21
N GLY A 66 -18.93 -9.98 2.99
CA GLY A 66 -19.25 -8.60 2.70
C GLY A 66 -18.10 -7.73 2.22
N GLU A 67 -16.91 -8.31 2.11
CA GLU A 67 -15.81 -7.69 1.39
C GLU A 67 -16.14 -7.62 -0.11
N THR A 68 -15.59 -6.61 -0.75
CA THR A 68 -15.62 -6.46 -2.20
C THR A 68 -14.38 -7.10 -2.83
N ALA A 69 -14.47 -7.49 -4.10
CA ALA A 69 -13.30 -8.00 -4.84
C ALA A 69 -12.12 -7.00 -4.81
N ARG A 70 -12.38 -5.70 -4.87
CA ARG A 70 -11.34 -4.66 -4.79
C ARG A 70 -10.62 -4.65 -3.43
N GLU A 71 -11.34 -4.79 -2.32
CA GLU A 71 -10.77 -4.84 -0.97
C GLU A 71 -9.90 -6.09 -0.82
N LEU A 72 -10.37 -7.25 -1.30
CA LEU A 72 -9.58 -8.48 -1.31
C LEU A 72 -8.31 -8.31 -2.16
N ILE A 73 -8.40 -7.73 -3.36
CA ILE A 73 -7.25 -7.51 -4.25
C ILE A 73 -6.21 -6.59 -3.60
N ARG A 74 -6.64 -5.49 -2.95
CA ARG A 74 -5.75 -4.60 -2.22
C ARG A 74 -5.10 -5.33 -1.04
N HIS A 75 -5.88 -6.13 -0.30
CA HIS A 75 -5.39 -6.90 0.83
C HIS A 75 -4.31 -7.92 0.43
N VAL A 76 -4.57 -8.75 -0.58
CA VAL A 76 -3.59 -9.75 -1.04
C VAL A 76 -2.35 -9.11 -1.67
N THR A 77 -2.49 -7.93 -2.28
CA THR A 77 -1.36 -7.14 -2.80
C THR A 77 -0.50 -6.60 -1.66
N MET A 78 -1.12 -5.99 -0.65
CA MET A 78 -0.43 -5.42 0.52
C MET A 78 0.32 -6.48 1.33
N HIS A 79 -0.26 -7.67 1.48
CA HIS A 79 0.34 -8.77 2.23
C HIS A 79 1.22 -9.69 1.40
N ASN A 80 1.40 -9.42 0.10
CA ASN A 80 2.04 -10.32 -0.86
C ASN A 80 1.51 -11.75 -0.75
N ALA A 81 0.20 -11.93 -0.51
CA ALA A 81 -0.41 -13.26 -0.31
C ALA A 81 -0.50 -14.05 -1.62
N LEU A 82 -0.56 -13.32 -2.74
CA LEU A 82 -0.51 -13.84 -4.09
C LEU A 82 0.73 -13.27 -4.80
N PRO A 83 1.28 -13.98 -5.80
CA PRO A 83 2.42 -13.48 -6.53
C PRO A 83 2.04 -12.21 -7.33
N PRO A 84 2.96 -11.24 -7.51
CA PRO A 84 2.67 -9.99 -8.24
C PRO A 84 2.18 -10.18 -9.68
N TRP A 85 2.51 -11.31 -10.29
CA TRP A 85 2.11 -11.72 -11.65
C TRP A 85 0.87 -12.62 -11.67
N CYS A 86 0.18 -12.83 -10.55
CA CYS A 86 -1.11 -13.52 -10.56
C CYS A 86 -2.10 -12.70 -11.41
N LYS A 87 -2.78 -13.35 -12.36
CA LYS A 87 -3.83 -12.73 -13.18
C LYS A 87 -5.15 -12.78 -12.44
N PHE A 88 -5.92 -11.70 -12.52
CA PHE A 88 -7.22 -11.61 -11.86
C PHE A 88 -8.33 -11.60 -12.90
N ILE A 89 -9.35 -12.42 -12.66
CA ILE A 89 -10.59 -12.47 -13.41
C ILE A 89 -11.70 -12.16 -12.40
N ILE A 90 -12.50 -11.13 -12.68
CA ILE A 90 -13.55 -10.68 -11.78
C ILE A 90 -14.90 -10.93 -12.43
N SER A 91 -15.79 -11.60 -11.72
CA SER A 91 -17.20 -11.72 -12.11
C SER A 91 -17.95 -10.52 -11.54
N ALA A 92 -18.42 -9.62 -12.38
CA ALA A 92 -19.11 -8.40 -11.97
C ALA A 92 -20.35 -8.12 -12.82
N SER A 93 -21.37 -7.51 -12.19
CA SER A 93 -22.55 -6.99 -12.86
C SER A 93 -22.35 -5.55 -13.35
N SER A 94 -21.45 -4.79 -12.71
CA SER A 94 -21.08 -3.43 -13.11
C SER A 94 -19.55 -3.28 -13.09
N PRO A 95 -18.88 -3.39 -14.25
CA PRO A 95 -17.42 -3.44 -14.31
C PRO A 95 -16.76 -2.07 -14.09
N GLU A 96 -17.37 -0.96 -14.52
CA GLU A 96 -16.68 0.34 -14.53
C GLU A 96 -16.31 0.84 -13.12
N PRO A 97 -17.22 0.84 -12.11
CA PRO A 97 -16.88 1.29 -10.76
C PRO A 97 -15.78 0.43 -10.14
N LEU A 98 -15.84 -0.89 -10.38
CA LEU A 98 -14.86 -1.83 -9.86
C LEU A 98 -13.48 -1.57 -10.46
N LEU A 99 -13.38 -1.48 -11.80
CA LEU A 99 -12.12 -1.24 -12.51
C LEU A 99 -11.50 0.11 -12.18
N SER A 100 -12.31 1.13 -11.88
CA SER A 100 -11.85 2.46 -11.50
C SER A 100 -11.04 2.50 -10.20
N SER A 101 -11.10 1.43 -9.42
CA SER A 101 -10.60 1.38 -8.05
C SER A 101 -9.48 0.34 -7.83
N LEU A 102 -9.19 -0.49 -8.85
CA LEU A 102 -8.19 -1.54 -8.76
C LEU A 102 -6.76 -0.96 -8.75
N PRO A 103 -5.82 -1.59 -8.03
CA PRO A 103 -4.42 -1.17 -8.07
C PRO A 103 -3.81 -1.42 -9.46
N TYR A 104 -2.82 -0.61 -9.85
CA TYR A 104 -1.96 -0.84 -11.00
C TYR A 104 -1.09 -2.07 -10.80
N ARG A 105 -1.03 -2.90 -11.84
CA ARG A 105 -0.45 -4.24 -11.74
C ARG A 105 0.40 -4.59 -12.96
N PHE A 106 1.13 -5.68 -12.84
CA PHE A 106 1.92 -6.24 -13.94
C PHE A 106 1.05 -6.81 -15.06
N LEU A 107 -0.15 -7.29 -14.73
CA LEU A 107 -1.11 -7.83 -15.68
C LEU A 107 -2.44 -7.10 -15.53
N SER A 108 -3.12 -6.88 -16.65
CA SER A 108 -4.47 -6.33 -16.68
C SER A 108 -5.46 -7.24 -15.95
N THR A 109 -6.51 -6.67 -15.37
CA THR A 109 -7.60 -7.46 -14.76
C THR A 109 -8.68 -7.71 -15.80
N GLU A 110 -9.12 -8.95 -15.93
CA GLU A 110 -10.23 -9.30 -16.82
C GLU A 110 -11.55 -9.28 -16.06
N VAL A 111 -12.61 -8.87 -16.74
CA VAL A 111 -13.96 -8.85 -16.17
C VAL A 111 -14.85 -9.71 -17.04
N ILE A 112 -15.62 -10.58 -16.39
CA ILE A 112 -16.65 -11.41 -16.99
C ILE A 112 -17.99 -11.05 -16.37
N ASP A 113 -19.07 -11.20 -17.13
CA ASP A 113 -20.40 -10.85 -16.66
C ASP A 113 -20.87 -11.79 -15.54
N THR A 114 -21.64 -11.26 -14.59
CA THR A 114 -22.40 -12.06 -13.62
C THR A 114 -23.85 -12.20 -14.09
N PRO A 115 -24.43 -13.42 -14.19
CA PRO A 115 -23.83 -14.73 -13.89
C PRO A 115 -22.77 -15.14 -14.90
N VAL A 116 -21.76 -15.89 -14.44
CA VAL A 116 -20.60 -16.28 -15.24
C VAL A 116 -21.04 -16.98 -16.52
N ASN A 117 -20.60 -16.48 -17.66
CA ASN A 117 -20.75 -17.14 -18.95
C ASN A 117 -19.54 -18.05 -19.22
N ASP A 118 -19.79 -19.34 -19.47
CA ASP A 118 -18.75 -20.34 -19.68
C ASP A 118 -17.83 -20.00 -20.87
N ASP A 119 -18.36 -19.42 -21.95
CA ASP A 119 -17.58 -19.02 -23.12
C ASP A 119 -16.69 -17.82 -22.81
N GLN A 120 -17.20 -16.82 -22.07
CA GLN A 120 -16.40 -15.68 -21.64
C GLN A 120 -15.27 -16.13 -20.69
N LEU A 121 -15.57 -17.05 -19.78
CA LEU A 121 -14.57 -17.63 -18.88
C LEU A 121 -13.52 -18.44 -19.65
N ASP A 122 -13.91 -19.24 -20.63
CA ASP A 122 -12.98 -20.01 -21.48
C ASP A 122 -12.04 -19.08 -22.25
N ILE A 123 -12.58 -18.02 -22.86
CA ILE A 123 -11.81 -16.99 -23.57
C ILE A 123 -10.84 -16.29 -22.61
N ALA A 124 -11.31 -15.88 -21.42
CA ALA A 124 -10.49 -15.20 -20.42
C ALA A 124 -9.33 -16.08 -19.93
N LEU A 125 -9.60 -17.37 -19.70
CA LEU A 125 -8.59 -18.35 -19.31
C LEU A 125 -7.57 -18.57 -20.43
N ARG A 126 -7.99 -18.75 -21.69
CA ARG A 126 -7.06 -18.89 -22.82
C ARG A 126 -6.11 -17.70 -22.94
N HIS A 127 -6.65 -16.48 -22.97
CA HIS A 127 -5.82 -15.27 -23.03
C HIS A 127 -4.86 -15.17 -21.84
N THR A 128 -5.35 -15.51 -20.65
CA THR A 128 -4.52 -15.54 -19.43
C THR A 128 -3.38 -16.54 -19.53
N LEU A 129 -3.64 -17.74 -20.06
CA LEU A 129 -2.64 -18.78 -20.19
C LEU A 129 -1.60 -18.46 -21.26
N ASP A 130 -2.03 -17.91 -22.39
CA ASP A 130 -1.12 -17.49 -23.44
C ASP A 130 -0.24 -16.33 -22.97
N ALA A 131 -0.81 -15.42 -22.16
CA ALA A 131 -0.04 -14.41 -21.47
C ALA A 131 0.97 -15.01 -20.50
N LEU A 132 0.53 -15.88 -19.58
CA LEU A 132 1.42 -16.49 -18.60
C LEU A 132 2.53 -17.33 -19.23
N LYS A 133 2.25 -18.06 -20.33
CA LYS A 133 3.27 -18.84 -21.08
C LYS A 133 4.29 -17.92 -21.75
N SER A 134 3.82 -16.91 -22.47
CA SER A 134 4.68 -15.94 -23.16
C SER A 134 5.52 -15.13 -22.16
N LEU A 135 4.96 -14.91 -20.96
CA LEU A 135 5.61 -14.21 -19.88
C LEU A 135 6.40 -15.12 -18.94
N GLN A 136 6.38 -16.45 -19.09
CA GLN A 136 6.97 -17.37 -18.12
C GLN A 136 8.48 -17.14 -17.94
N ASN A 137 9.18 -16.83 -19.04
CA ASN A 137 10.60 -16.46 -19.00
C ASN A 137 10.82 -15.09 -18.37
N VAL A 138 9.93 -14.12 -18.61
CA VAL A 138 9.98 -12.79 -17.98
C VAL A 138 9.72 -12.92 -16.48
N VAL A 139 8.69 -13.66 -16.07
CA VAL A 139 8.26 -13.89 -14.67
C VAL A 139 9.31 -14.67 -13.88
N SER A 140 9.91 -15.72 -14.44
CA SER A 140 11.01 -16.44 -13.79
C SER A 140 12.27 -15.59 -13.64
N THR A 141 12.50 -14.63 -14.56
CA THR A 141 13.60 -13.67 -14.46
C THR A 141 13.29 -12.51 -13.50
N LEU A 142 12.00 -12.11 -13.38
CA LEU A 142 11.53 -11.13 -12.39
C LEU A 142 11.82 -11.57 -10.95
N GLN A 143 11.78 -12.88 -10.69
CA GLN A 143 12.18 -13.45 -9.39
C GLN A 143 13.68 -13.28 -9.08
N GLN A 144 14.52 -13.16 -10.11
CA GLN A 144 15.98 -13.08 -9.97
C GLN A 144 16.51 -11.64 -9.80
N GLN A 145 15.63 -10.64 -9.77
CA GLN A 145 15.91 -9.21 -9.51
C GLN A 145 16.98 -8.53 -10.39
N ASP A 146 17.62 -9.18 -11.38
CA ASP A 146 18.53 -8.50 -12.33
C ASP A 146 17.74 -7.74 -13.41
N PRO A 147 17.75 -6.40 -13.38
CA PRO A 147 17.08 -5.56 -14.37
C PRO A 147 17.41 -5.83 -15.83
N ARG A 148 18.69 -6.15 -16.11
CA ARG A 148 19.18 -6.29 -17.48
C ARG A 148 18.67 -7.58 -18.09
N ALA A 149 18.66 -8.65 -17.30
CA ALA A 149 18.09 -9.93 -17.68
C ALA A 149 16.57 -9.81 -17.96
N ILE A 150 15.84 -9.06 -17.12
CA ILE A 150 14.40 -8.84 -17.30
C ILE A 150 14.13 -8.03 -18.58
N LEU A 151 14.86 -6.94 -18.81
CA LEU A 151 14.74 -6.12 -20.03
C LEU A 151 15.03 -6.93 -21.30
N GLN A 152 16.02 -7.83 -21.27
CA GLN A 152 16.31 -8.73 -22.38
C GLN A 152 15.20 -9.75 -22.61
N ALA A 153 14.68 -10.37 -21.53
CA ALA A 153 13.58 -11.32 -21.60
C ALA A 153 12.31 -10.68 -22.19
N VAL A 154 11.97 -9.45 -21.79
CA VAL A 154 10.81 -8.71 -22.33
C VAL A 154 11.01 -8.39 -23.82
N LYS A 155 12.22 -7.96 -24.23
CA LYS A 155 12.51 -7.69 -25.65
C LYS A 155 12.42 -8.95 -26.52
N GLN A 156 12.83 -10.10 -26.01
CA GLN A 156 12.72 -11.38 -26.69
C GLN A 156 11.26 -11.85 -26.82
N ALA A 157 10.41 -11.56 -25.83
CA ALA A 157 8.97 -11.87 -25.90
C ALA A 157 8.23 -11.01 -26.95
N LYS A 158 8.73 -9.80 -27.26
CA LYS A 158 8.13 -8.90 -28.28
C LYS A 158 8.36 -9.33 -29.74
N SER A 159 9.22 -10.31 -30.02
CA SER A 159 9.58 -10.66 -31.42
C SER A 159 8.64 -11.65 -32.10
N SER A 160 7.60 -12.16 -31.44
CA SER A 160 6.54 -12.97 -32.05
C SER A 160 5.35 -12.10 -32.47
N ALA A 161 4.60 -12.52 -33.49
CA ALA A 161 3.29 -11.94 -33.82
C ALA A 161 2.34 -12.23 -32.65
N VAL A 162 2.22 -11.27 -31.75
CA VAL A 162 1.52 -11.37 -30.47
C VAL A 162 0.19 -10.63 -30.57
N GLU A 163 -0.89 -11.22 -30.08
CA GLU A 163 -2.20 -10.58 -30.01
C GLU A 163 -2.15 -9.27 -29.20
N ASP A 164 -2.95 -8.27 -29.58
CA ASP A 164 -2.93 -6.91 -29.01
C ASP A 164 -3.04 -6.91 -27.47
N LYS A 165 -3.91 -7.74 -26.88
CA LYS A 165 -4.07 -7.86 -25.42
C LYS A 165 -2.81 -8.37 -24.72
N LEU A 166 -2.06 -9.27 -25.35
CA LEU A 166 -0.81 -9.76 -24.80
C LEU A 166 0.29 -8.69 -24.97
N GLN A 167 0.27 -7.93 -26.07
CA GLN A 167 1.16 -6.80 -26.27
C GLN A 167 0.96 -5.70 -25.22
N GLU A 168 -0.28 -5.43 -24.81
CA GLU A 168 -0.61 -4.50 -23.73
C GLU A 168 -0.04 -4.97 -22.38
N ASN A 169 -0.24 -6.23 -22.00
CA ASN A 169 0.36 -6.80 -20.79
C ASN A 169 1.91 -6.73 -20.80
N LEU A 170 2.53 -7.01 -21.95
CA LEU A 170 3.97 -6.87 -22.12
C LEU A 170 4.44 -5.42 -21.93
N ASN A 171 3.66 -4.45 -22.43
CA ASN A 171 3.97 -3.03 -22.28
C ASN A 171 3.81 -2.59 -20.81
N LEU A 172 2.78 -3.03 -20.09
CA LEU A 172 2.60 -2.74 -18.66
C LEU A 172 3.78 -3.25 -17.82
N ILE A 173 4.24 -4.47 -18.08
CA ILE A 173 5.42 -5.03 -17.42
C ILE A 173 6.66 -4.20 -17.74
N LEU A 174 6.84 -3.84 -19.01
CA LEU A 174 7.99 -3.07 -19.46
C LEU A 174 8.02 -1.67 -18.81
N VAL A 175 6.88 -0.98 -18.74
CA VAL A 175 6.73 0.29 -18.01
C VAL A 175 7.18 0.14 -16.57
N ARG A 176 6.66 -0.86 -15.86
CA ARG A 176 7.00 -1.08 -14.44
C ARG A 176 8.47 -1.43 -14.25
N MET A 177 9.06 -2.16 -15.18
CA MET A 177 10.50 -2.46 -15.18
C MET A 177 11.35 -1.22 -15.46
N LEU A 178 10.99 -0.41 -16.45
CA LEU A 178 11.66 0.86 -16.72
C LEU A 178 11.61 1.76 -15.48
N PHE A 179 10.44 1.85 -14.84
CA PHE A 179 10.24 2.64 -13.63
C PHE A 179 11.11 2.18 -12.45
N ILE A 180 11.08 0.89 -12.10
CA ILE A 180 11.90 0.32 -11.01
C ILE A 180 13.41 0.56 -11.24
N ASN A 181 13.83 0.66 -12.51
CA ASN A 181 15.23 0.87 -12.91
C ASN A 181 15.65 2.34 -13.06
N GLY A 182 14.77 3.28 -12.68
CA GLY A 182 15.05 4.71 -12.77
C GLY A 182 15.00 5.26 -14.19
N HIS A 183 14.50 4.49 -15.18
CA HIS A 183 14.24 4.97 -16.54
C HIS A 183 12.83 5.60 -16.62
N VAL A 184 12.57 6.57 -15.75
CA VAL A 184 11.24 7.19 -15.57
C VAL A 184 10.71 7.77 -16.86
N ASP A 185 11.52 8.54 -17.60
CA ASP A 185 11.04 9.25 -18.80
C ASP A 185 10.56 8.27 -19.86
N LYS A 186 11.26 7.14 -20.03
CA LYS A 186 10.85 6.05 -20.94
C LYS A 186 9.61 5.31 -20.43
N ALA A 187 9.50 5.15 -19.11
CA ALA A 187 8.31 4.56 -18.51
C ALA A 187 7.07 5.45 -18.75
N LEU A 188 7.23 6.77 -18.63
CA LEU A 188 6.19 7.76 -18.90
C LEU A 188 5.80 7.81 -20.38
N GLU A 189 6.77 7.89 -21.29
CA GLU A 189 6.52 7.86 -22.73
C GLU A 189 5.74 6.60 -23.14
N MET A 190 6.08 5.46 -22.54
CA MET A 190 5.43 4.19 -22.86
C MET A 190 4.06 4.04 -22.21
N ILE A 191 3.85 4.48 -20.96
CA ILE A 191 2.54 4.37 -20.30
C ILE A 191 1.50 5.30 -20.94
N GLU A 192 1.92 6.45 -21.49
CA GLU A 192 1.07 7.37 -22.26
C GLU A 192 0.53 6.73 -23.56
N GLN A 193 1.21 5.71 -24.09
CA GLN A 193 0.76 4.95 -25.27
C GLN A 193 -0.21 3.82 -24.92
N ILE A 194 -0.35 3.48 -23.64
CA ILE A 194 -1.29 2.46 -23.17
C ILE A 194 -2.65 3.15 -22.96
N GLY A 195 -3.67 2.66 -23.66
CA GLY A 195 -5.02 3.19 -23.57
C GLY A 195 -5.77 2.77 -22.30
N GLY A 196 -6.95 3.34 -22.11
CA GLY A 196 -7.89 2.91 -21.06
C GLY A 196 -7.42 3.16 -19.63
N ASN A 197 -8.03 2.42 -18.69
CA ASN A 197 -7.80 2.60 -17.26
C ASN A 197 -6.39 2.19 -16.83
N ASP A 198 -5.80 1.16 -17.44
CA ASP A 198 -4.47 0.68 -17.07
C ASP A 198 -3.38 1.72 -17.36
N GLY A 199 -3.48 2.44 -18.49
CA GLY A 199 -2.63 3.58 -18.83
C GLY A 199 -2.76 4.73 -17.82
N LEU A 200 -4.01 5.17 -17.55
CA LEU A 200 -4.27 6.24 -16.58
C LEU A 200 -3.78 5.88 -15.17
N ASN A 201 -4.04 4.63 -14.74
CA ASN A 201 -3.60 4.07 -13.46
C ASN A 201 -2.07 4.11 -13.34
N GLY A 202 -1.36 3.56 -14.32
CA GLY A 202 0.10 3.55 -14.33
C GLY A 202 0.70 4.95 -14.38
N MET A 203 0.10 5.86 -15.16
CA MET A 203 0.57 7.23 -15.28
C MET A 203 0.41 7.99 -13.95
N ALA A 204 -0.76 7.92 -13.31
CA ALA A 204 -0.99 8.55 -12.01
C ALA A 204 -0.02 8.01 -10.94
N PHE A 205 0.21 6.69 -10.93
CA PHE A 205 1.12 6.04 -10.00
C PHE A 205 2.57 6.50 -10.16
N ILE A 206 3.06 6.52 -11.40
CA ILE A 206 4.41 6.98 -11.70
C ILE A 206 4.53 8.45 -11.29
N LEU A 207 3.66 9.34 -11.79
CA LEU A 207 3.68 10.77 -11.50
C LEU A 207 3.67 11.07 -10.01
N TYR A 208 2.87 10.34 -9.23
CA TYR A 208 2.84 10.44 -7.77
C TYR A 208 4.16 10.04 -7.12
N LEU A 209 4.75 8.91 -7.50
CA LEU A 209 6.00 8.43 -6.89
C LEU A 209 7.20 9.31 -7.23
N ILE A 210 7.23 9.90 -8.42
CA ILE A 210 8.28 10.85 -8.82
C ILE A 210 7.99 12.29 -8.40
N ALA A 211 6.83 12.51 -7.79
CA ALA A 211 6.35 13.78 -7.26
C ALA A 211 6.22 14.92 -8.30
N GLU A 212 5.81 14.58 -9.53
CA GLU A 212 5.43 15.53 -10.58
C GLU A 212 4.00 16.04 -10.33
N ASN A 213 3.82 16.77 -9.24
CA ASN A 213 2.50 17.15 -8.71
C ASN A 213 1.65 17.95 -9.70
N GLU A 214 2.23 18.84 -10.51
CA GLU A 214 1.47 19.65 -11.47
C GLU A 214 0.86 18.78 -12.59
N ARG A 215 1.65 17.87 -13.16
CA ARG A 215 1.18 16.91 -14.16
C ARG A 215 0.16 15.96 -13.58
N LEU A 216 0.36 15.53 -12.33
CA LEU A 216 -0.59 14.71 -11.61
C LEU A 216 -1.90 15.47 -11.40
N ASP A 217 -1.89 16.67 -10.83
CA ASP A 217 -3.07 17.49 -10.56
C ASP A 217 -3.86 17.77 -11.86
N ALA A 218 -3.16 18.01 -12.98
CA ALA A 218 -3.79 18.15 -14.30
C ALA A 218 -4.47 16.86 -14.78
N LEU A 219 -3.80 15.71 -14.63
CA LEU A 219 -4.38 14.39 -14.92
C LEU A 219 -5.61 14.12 -14.06
N LEU A 220 -5.51 14.32 -12.74
CA LEU A 220 -6.62 14.08 -11.81
C LEU A 220 -7.80 14.97 -12.16
N SER A 221 -7.57 16.27 -12.37
CA SER A 221 -8.63 17.24 -12.71
C SER A 221 -9.38 16.89 -13.99
N ALA A 222 -8.67 16.41 -15.02
CA ALA A 222 -9.28 15.97 -16.27
C ALA A 222 -10.13 14.70 -16.12
N GLN A 223 -9.81 13.84 -15.13
CA GLN A 223 -10.45 12.54 -14.95
C GLN A 223 -11.50 12.51 -13.82
N ILE A 224 -11.58 13.53 -12.95
CA ILE A 224 -12.61 13.65 -11.93
C ILE A 224 -14.04 13.73 -12.54
N THR A 225 -14.15 14.13 -13.81
CA THR A 225 -15.43 14.13 -14.56
C THR A 225 -15.73 12.81 -15.28
N GLY A 226 -14.75 11.90 -15.41
CA GLY A 226 -14.90 10.63 -16.11
C GLY A 226 -15.14 9.46 -15.16
N ALA A 227 -16.24 8.71 -15.36
CA ALA A 227 -16.62 7.59 -14.49
C ALA A 227 -15.53 6.51 -14.35
N ALA A 228 -14.68 6.34 -15.37
CA ALA A 228 -13.72 5.23 -15.45
C ALA A 228 -12.53 5.32 -14.46
N PHE A 229 -12.18 6.52 -13.97
CA PHE A 229 -11.02 6.75 -13.09
C PHE A 229 -11.37 7.61 -11.85
N GLN A 230 -12.65 7.96 -11.68
CA GLN A 230 -13.08 8.96 -10.70
C GLN A 230 -12.73 8.61 -9.25
N GLU A 231 -12.97 7.36 -8.82
CA GLU A 231 -12.70 6.92 -7.44
C GLU A 231 -11.21 7.05 -7.10
N LYS A 232 -10.35 6.64 -8.04
CA LYS A 232 -8.92 6.77 -7.90
C LYS A 232 -8.48 8.21 -7.87
N ALA A 233 -9.03 9.05 -8.75
CA ALA A 233 -8.68 10.45 -8.79
C ALA A 233 -8.95 11.14 -7.45
N PHE A 234 -10.10 10.84 -6.81
CA PHE A 234 -10.37 11.31 -5.46
C PHE A 234 -9.40 10.75 -4.43
N SER A 235 -9.04 9.46 -4.50
CA SER A 235 -8.07 8.87 -3.56
C SER A 235 -6.69 9.52 -3.66
N TYR A 236 -6.20 9.80 -4.88
CA TYR A 236 -4.96 10.56 -5.08
C TYR A 236 -5.07 11.98 -4.52
N GLN A 237 -6.16 12.69 -4.82
CA GLN A 237 -6.36 14.05 -4.35
C GLN A 237 -6.40 14.13 -2.82
N ILE A 238 -7.17 13.25 -2.15
CA ILE A 238 -7.22 13.17 -0.68
C ILE A 238 -5.82 12.93 -0.12
N LEU A 239 -5.04 12.02 -0.71
CA LEU A 239 -3.69 11.75 -0.23
C LEU A 239 -2.76 12.96 -0.40
N LEU A 240 -2.85 13.66 -1.53
CA LEU A 240 -2.09 14.89 -1.78
C LEU A 240 -2.44 15.96 -0.75
N ASP A 241 -3.73 16.16 -0.48
CA ASP A 241 -4.23 17.13 0.49
C ASP A 241 -3.75 16.79 1.91
N VAL A 242 -3.82 15.52 2.32
CA VAL A 242 -3.26 15.02 3.60
C VAL A 242 -1.76 15.31 3.68
N ASN A 243 -1.00 15.06 2.61
CA ASN A 243 0.44 15.30 2.58
C ASN A 243 0.81 16.78 2.60
N ARG A 244 -0.07 17.65 2.07
CA ARG A 244 0.02 19.11 2.15
C ARG A 244 -0.48 19.66 3.49
N HIS A 245 -0.94 18.79 4.39
CA HIS A 245 -1.56 19.12 5.68
C HIS A 245 -2.86 19.95 5.55
N ASP A 246 -3.53 19.88 4.39
CA ASP A 246 -4.84 20.48 4.15
C ASP A 246 -5.95 19.44 4.36
N LEU A 247 -6.22 19.14 5.64
CA LEU A 247 -7.23 18.15 5.99
C LEU A 247 -8.65 18.59 5.62
N ALA A 248 -8.91 19.91 5.50
CA ALA A 248 -10.22 20.43 5.10
C ALA A 248 -10.50 20.16 3.61
N ALA A 249 -9.51 20.38 2.74
CA ALA A 249 -9.61 19.98 1.33
C ALA A 249 -9.77 18.45 1.20
N ALA A 250 -9.03 17.69 1.99
CA ALA A 250 -9.14 16.23 2.04
C ALA A 250 -10.58 15.77 2.41
N GLU A 251 -11.21 16.39 3.41
CA GLU A 251 -12.59 16.11 3.82
C GLU A 251 -13.61 16.45 2.73
N GLN A 252 -13.45 17.59 2.05
CA GLN A 252 -14.33 17.97 0.94
C GLN A 252 -14.26 16.95 -0.20
N THR A 253 -13.06 16.50 -0.54
CA THR A 253 -12.84 15.47 -1.57
C THR A 253 -13.39 14.11 -1.12
N LEU A 254 -13.19 13.75 0.15
CA LEU A 254 -13.74 12.53 0.73
C LEU A 254 -15.27 12.51 0.72
N THR A 255 -15.92 13.65 0.98
CA THR A 255 -17.38 13.79 0.88
C THR A 255 -17.89 13.54 -0.55
N LYS A 256 -17.09 13.84 -1.58
CA LYS A 256 -17.41 13.51 -2.98
C LYS A 256 -17.21 12.02 -3.24
N LEU A 257 -16.11 11.45 -2.77
CA LEU A 257 -15.82 10.02 -2.86
C LEU A 257 -16.95 9.18 -2.22
N THR A 258 -17.47 9.59 -1.07
CA THR A 258 -18.48 8.83 -0.33
C THR A 258 -19.85 8.80 -1.01
N LYS A 259 -20.08 9.67 -1.99
CA LYS A 259 -21.28 9.65 -2.83
C LYS A 259 -21.22 8.57 -3.91
N ILE A 260 -20.02 8.13 -4.29
CA ILE A 260 -19.80 7.13 -5.35
C ILE A 260 -19.31 5.79 -4.80
N SER A 261 -18.64 5.79 -3.65
CA SER A 261 -18.11 4.60 -2.98
C SER A 261 -18.33 4.72 -1.48
N ASN A 262 -19.11 3.80 -0.90
CA ASN A 262 -19.37 3.77 0.54
C ASN A 262 -19.04 2.38 1.11
N ASP A 263 -17.85 1.89 0.78
CA ASP A 263 -17.34 0.63 1.34
C ASP A 263 -16.75 0.81 2.74
N ALA A 264 -16.39 -0.31 3.36
CA ALA A 264 -15.85 -0.33 4.71
C ALA A 264 -14.59 0.55 4.83
N THR A 265 -13.69 0.49 3.85
CA THR A 265 -12.41 1.22 3.88
C THR A 265 -12.58 2.74 3.72
N THR A 266 -13.57 3.17 2.94
CA THR A 266 -13.95 4.57 2.77
C THR A 266 -14.58 5.11 4.05
N MET A 267 -15.46 4.33 4.69
CA MET A 267 -16.02 4.66 6.00
C MET A 267 -14.94 4.78 7.09
N GLN A 268 -13.94 3.88 7.09
CA GLN A 268 -12.78 4.00 7.99
C GLN A 268 -12.04 5.33 7.76
N LEU A 269 -11.83 5.72 6.49
CA LEU A 269 -11.18 6.97 6.15
C LEU A 269 -11.96 8.20 6.60
N GLN A 270 -13.29 8.19 6.43
CA GLN A 270 -14.16 9.25 6.98
C GLN A 270 -13.94 9.40 8.48
N LEU A 271 -13.91 8.29 9.21
CA LEU A 271 -13.75 8.30 10.65
C LEU A 271 -12.37 8.85 11.08
N VAL A 272 -11.30 8.47 10.38
CA VAL A 272 -9.94 8.94 10.67
C VAL A 272 -9.78 10.42 10.35
N VAL A 273 -10.34 10.91 9.25
CA VAL A 273 -10.31 12.33 8.87
C VAL A 273 -11.14 13.16 9.85
N GLU A 274 -12.35 12.71 10.22
CA GLU A 274 -13.20 13.36 11.23
C GLU A 274 -12.44 13.52 12.56
N TYR A 275 -11.75 12.48 13.02
CA TYR A 275 -10.92 12.56 14.22
C TYR A 275 -9.80 13.60 14.07
N CYS A 276 -9.11 13.60 12.94
CA CYS A 276 -7.99 14.50 12.72
C CYS A 276 -8.41 15.98 12.69
N LEU A 277 -9.60 16.28 12.15
CA LEU A 277 -10.14 17.64 12.05
C LEU A 277 -10.88 18.10 13.30
N HIS A 278 -11.72 17.23 13.86
CA HIS A 278 -12.76 17.62 14.82
C HIS A 278 -12.63 16.95 16.19
N GLY A 279 -11.65 16.06 16.36
CA GLY A 279 -11.36 15.40 17.63
C GLY A 279 -12.20 14.16 17.91
N LEU A 280 -11.96 13.57 19.08
CA LEU A 280 -12.43 12.23 19.40
C LEU A 280 -13.95 12.17 19.57
N SER A 281 -14.56 13.18 20.19
CA SER A 281 -16.02 13.21 20.43
C SER A 281 -16.83 13.24 19.14
N ARG A 282 -16.33 13.94 18.12
CA ARG A 282 -16.99 14.03 16.81
C ARG A 282 -16.81 12.73 16.02
N ALA A 283 -15.60 12.17 16.02
CA ALA A 283 -15.35 10.84 15.48
C ALA A 283 -16.24 9.77 16.15
N GLN A 284 -16.45 9.82 17.46
CA GLN A 284 -17.35 8.89 18.16
C GLN A 284 -18.80 8.99 17.66
N THR A 285 -19.28 10.21 17.45
CA THR A 285 -20.63 10.45 16.95
C THR A 285 -20.78 9.86 15.54
N LEU A 286 -19.82 10.14 14.66
CA LEU A 286 -19.78 9.58 13.31
C LEU A 286 -19.70 8.04 13.33
N TYR A 287 -18.84 7.47 14.17
CA TYR A 287 -18.73 6.02 14.36
C TYR A 287 -20.07 5.40 14.74
N ASN A 288 -20.80 5.99 15.68
CA ASN A 288 -22.11 5.50 16.09
C ASN A 288 -23.14 5.58 14.94
N THR A 289 -23.12 6.67 14.17
CA THR A 289 -23.99 6.84 12.99
C THR A 289 -23.69 5.81 11.90
N LEU A 290 -22.42 5.65 11.52
CA LEU A 290 -22.00 4.70 10.50
C LEU A 290 -22.24 3.26 10.94
N SER A 291 -22.00 2.94 12.22
CA SER A 291 -22.25 1.60 12.77
C SER A 291 -23.73 1.27 12.87
N ALA A 292 -24.60 2.25 13.11
CA ALA A 292 -26.06 2.06 13.10
C ALA A 292 -26.61 1.90 11.67
N ALA A 293 -25.99 2.55 10.68
CA ALA A 293 -26.33 2.40 9.27
C ALA A 293 -25.82 1.07 8.68
N ALA A 294 -24.78 0.47 9.27
CA ALA A 294 -24.36 -0.90 8.97
C ALA A 294 -25.37 -1.90 9.54
N ASP A 295 -26.37 -2.25 8.72
CA ASP A 295 -27.58 -3.02 9.06
C ASP A 295 -27.31 -4.35 9.82
N PRO A 296 -27.83 -4.54 11.04
CA PRO A 296 -27.71 -5.79 11.80
C PRO A 296 -28.45 -7.00 11.20
N GLN A 297 -29.38 -6.79 10.26
CA GLN A 297 -30.16 -7.87 9.64
C GLN A 297 -29.49 -8.48 8.40
N GLN A 298 -28.46 -7.83 7.85
CA GLN A 298 -27.63 -8.43 6.82
C GLN A 298 -26.62 -9.37 7.49
N SER A 299 -26.38 -10.56 6.91
CA SER A 299 -25.36 -11.51 7.37
C SER A 299 -23.92 -10.95 7.31
N ASN A 300 -23.75 -9.71 6.87
CA ASN A 300 -22.50 -9.02 6.62
C ASN A 300 -22.09 -8.14 7.81
N ASN A 301 -21.19 -8.66 8.66
CA ASN A 301 -20.61 -7.90 9.77
C ASN A 301 -19.31 -7.13 9.40
N TYR A 302 -18.82 -7.22 8.16
CA TYR A 302 -17.50 -6.70 7.81
C TYR A 302 -17.37 -5.18 7.92
N PRO A 303 -18.27 -4.33 7.36
CA PRO A 303 -18.18 -2.88 7.51
C PRO A 303 -18.17 -2.43 8.96
N ARG A 304 -18.99 -3.07 9.81
CA ARG A 304 -19.01 -2.79 11.25
C ARG A 304 -17.71 -3.18 11.93
N GLN A 305 -17.15 -4.36 11.63
CA GLN A 305 -15.86 -4.78 12.18
C GLN A 305 -14.72 -3.86 11.73
N ALA A 306 -14.72 -3.43 10.47
CA ALA A 306 -13.79 -2.48 9.92
C ALA A 306 -13.87 -1.11 10.62
N LEU A 307 -15.08 -0.60 10.85
CA LEU A 307 -15.33 0.62 11.61
C LEU A 307 -14.87 0.52 13.05
N GLU A 308 -15.25 -0.56 13.75
CA GLU A 308 -14.80 -0.86 15.12
C GLU A 308 -13.28 -0.86 15.21
N PHE A 309 -12.62 -1.43 14.21
CA PHE A 309 -11.17 -1.46 14.15
C PHE A 309 -10.54 -0.07 13.96
N ALA A 310 -11.03 0.71 13.00
CA ALA A 310 -10.55 2.08 12.80
C ALA A 310 -10.77 2.96 14.03
N TYR A 311 -11.92 2.82 14.70
CA TYR A 311 -12.20 3.53 15.94
C TYR A 311 -11.20 3.20 17.04
N LYS A 312 -10.79 1.92 17.17
CA LYS A 312 -9.73 1.53 18.12
C LYS A 312 -8.41 2.20 17.79
N VAL A 313 -8.01 2.22 16.51
CA VAL A 313 -6.79 2.91 16.04
C VAL A 313 -6.85 4.40 16.37
N ILE A 314 -8.00 5.05 16.18
CA ILE A 314 -8.21 6.46 16.54
C ILE A 314 -8.05 6.72 18.03
N ASN A 315 -8.64 5.88 18.88
CA ASN A 315 -8.46 6.01 20.33
C ASN A 315 -6.98 5.85 20.72
N LEU A 316 -6.25 4.92 20.07
CA LEU A 316 -4.81 4.75 20.28
C LEU A 316 -4.01 5.97 19.82
N LEU A 317 -4.36 6.55 18.68
CA LEU A 317 -3.77 7.79 18.19
C LEU A 317 -4.00 8.94 19.17
N CYS A 318 -5.21 9.08 19.71
CA CYS A 318 -5.54 10.08 20.73
C CYS A 318 -4.63 10.00 21.96
N LEU A 319 -4.20 8.79 22.35
CA LEU A 319 -3.30 8.61 23.48
C LEU A 319 -1.86 9.06 23.23
N ILE A 320 -1.42 9.10 21.97
CA ILE A 320 -0.04 9.51 21.62
C ILE A 320 0.03 10.94 21.08
N ASP A 321 -1.09 11.52 20.67
CA ASP A 321 -1.17 12.87 20.13
C ASP A 321 -0.97 13.90 21.26
N SER A 322 0.09 14.72 21.13
CA SER A 322 0.55 15.63 22.19
C SER A 322 -0.38 16.80 22.46
N ASP A 323 -1.17 17.16 21.44
CA ASP A 323 -1.91 18.41 21.40
C ASP A 323 -3.36 18.23 21.87
N ARG A 324 -3.71 17.02 22.33
CA ARG A 324 -5.07 16.66 22.71
C ARG A 324 -5.40 17.07 24.14
N LYS A 325 -6.66 17.47 24.31
CA LYS A 325 -7.19 17.87 25.62
C LYS A 325 -7.20 16.67 26.56
N LYS A 326 -6.93 16.91 27.85
CA LYS A 326 -6.87 15.87 28.89
C LYS A 326 -8.16 15.04 28.93
N GLU A 327 -9.31 15.66 28.66
CA GLU A 327 -10.61 15.00 28.59
C GLU A 327 -10.69 13.99 27.43
N GLU A 328 -10.16 14.32 26.25
CA GLU A 328 -10.15 13.41 25.10
C GLU A 328 -9.23 12.20 25.35
N VAL A 329 -8.07 12.44 25.97
CA VAL A 329 -7.15 11.36 26.38
C VAL A 329 -7.83 10.44 27.39
N GLN A 330 -8.55 10.99 28.38
CA GLN A 330 -9.25 10.19 29.37
C GLN A 330 -10.41 9.39 28.75
N LEU A 331 -11.14 9.99 27.82
CA LEU A 331 -12.19 9.33 27.04
C LEU A 331 -11.61 8.15 26.23
N ALA A 332 -10.49 8.37 25.54
CA ALA A 332 -9.79 7.32 24.79
C ALA A 332 -9.35 6.15 25.69
N ARG A 333 -8.82 6.45 26.89
CA ARG A 333 -8.47 5.41 27.88
C ARG A 333 -9.68 4.60 28.31
N GLY A 334 -10.81 5.27 28.56
CA GLY A 334 -12.08 4.62 28.91
C GLY A 334 -12.53 3.63 27.82
N HIS A 335 -12.61 4.09 26.57
CA HIS A 335 -13.00 3.24 25.45
C HIS A 335 -12.08 2.03 25.25
N LEU A 336 -10.76 2.21 25.37
CA LEU A 336 -9.81 1.10 25.23
C LEU A 336 -9.89 0.11 26.38
N ALA A 337 -10.16 0.57 27.61
CA ALA A 337 -10.36 -0.30 28.77
C ALA A 337 -11.64 -1.15 28.64
N GLU A 338 -12.75 -0.54 28.22
CA GLU A 338 -14.00 -1.23 27.91
C GLU A 338 -13.79 -2.29 26.82
N PHE A 339 -13.07 -1.93 25.75
CA PHE A 339 -12.71 -2.85 24.68
C PHE A 339 -11.97 -4.08 25.20
N ILE A 340 -10.96 -3.89 26.06
CA ILE A 340 -10.21 -5.01 26.64
C ILE A 340 -11.12 -5.90 27.49
N GLN A 341 -12.06 -5.33 28.25
CA GLN A 341 -12.99 -6.10 29.06
C GLN A 341 -13.96 -6.93 28.19
N GLN A 342 -14.53 -6.33 27.15
CA GLN A 342 -15.48 -7.00 26.25
C GLN A 342 -14.83 -8.16 25.48
N ASN A 343 -13.56 -8.06 25.10
CA ASN A 343 -12.85 -9.14 24.37
C ASN A 343 -12.37 -10.29 25.27
N LYS A 344 -12.34 -10.11 26.60
CA LYS A 344 -12.06 -11.22 27.53
C LYS A 344 -13.26 -12.15 27.71
N ALA A 345 -14.45 -11.76 27.25
CA ALA A 345 -15.71 -12.38 27.65
C ALA A 345 -16.43 -13.25 26.57
N GLY A 346 -15.80 -13.65 25.45
CA GLY A 346 -16.50 -14.52 24.48
C GLY A 346 -15.68 -15.17 23.36
N GLU A 347 -16.29 -16.18 22.71
CA GLU A 347 -15.75 -17.01 21.61
C GLU A 347 -15.33 -16.22 20.36
N ARG A 348 -15.75 -14.95 20.22
CA ARG A 348 -15.31 -14.03 19.14
C ARG A 348 -13.95 -13.34 19.42
N GLY A 349 -13.34 -13.58 20.59
CA GLY A 349 -12.13 -12.90 21.06
C GLY A 349 -10.84 -13.20 20.30
N PHE A 350 -10.80 -14.25 19.46
CA PHE A 350 -9.57 -14.72 18.82
C PHE A 350 -8.92 -13.67 17.89
N TYR A 351 -9.71 -12.91 17.13
CA TYR A 351 -9.20 -11.95 16.13
C TYR A 351 -8.47 -10.76 16.74
N TYR A 352 -8.91 -10.32 17.93
CA TYR A 352 -8.44 -9.08 18.55
C TYR A 352 -7.48 -9.30 19.72
N GLN A 353 -7.39 -10.53 20.24
CA GLN A 353 -6.51 -10.88 21.34
C GLN A 353 -5.04 -10.52 21.04
N LYS A 354 -4.59 -10.67 19.80
CA LYS A 354 -3.22 -10.31 19.37
C LYS A 354 -2.92 -8.82 19.52
N TYR A 355 -3.92 -7.95 19.44
CA TYR A 355 -3.75 -6.50 19.62
C TYR A 355 -3.84 -6.10 21.09
N SER A 356 -4.61 -6.84 21.90
CA SER A 356 -4.85 -6.52 23.32
C SER A 356 -3.55 -6.40 24.14
N VAL A 357 -2.52 -7.17 23.80
CA VAL A 357 -1.21 -7.11 24.48
C VAL A 357 -0.56 -5.75 24.30
N PHE A 358 -0.58 -5.20 23.08
CA PHE A 358 -0.03 -3.88 22.79
C PHE A 358 -0.87 -2.76 23.40
N ILE A 359 -2.21 -2.89 23.36
CA ILE A 359 -3.12 -1.91 23.96
C ILE A 359 -2.91 -1.85 25.48
N ASN A 360 -2.81 -3.00 26.15
CA ASN A 360 -2.53 -3.06 27.59
C ASN A 360 -1.16 -2.44 27.92
N LEU A 361 -0.13 -2.78 27.13
CA LEU A 361 1.21 -2.22 27.32
C LEU A 361 1.22 -0.69 27.18
N LEU A 362 0.52 -0.15 26.18
CA LEU A 362 0.40 1.30 25.98
C LEU A 362 -0.33 1.97 27.16
N LEU A 363 -1.46 1.41 27.60
CA LEU A 363 -2.23 1.95 28.73
C LEU A 363 -1.41 1.97 30.03
N LEU A 364 -0.57 0.95 30.25
CA LEU A 364 0.37 0.88 31.37
C LEU A 364 1.52 1.89 31.22
N ALA A 365 2.07 2.05 30.02
CA ALA A 365 3.14 3.00 29.74
C ALA A 365 2.72 4.47 29.96
N LEU A 366 1.43 4.76 29.82
CA LEU A 366 0.83 6.08 30.04
C LEU A 366 0.40 6.34 31.50
N GLN A 367 0.78 5.50 32.45
CA GLN A 367 0.56 5.75 33.88
C GLN A 367 1.70 6.60 34.45
N GLU A 368 1.39 7.52 35.37
CA GLU A 368 2.41 8.41 35.98
C GLU A 368 3.53 7.63 36.69
N ASN A 369 3.22 6.47 37.26
CA ASN A 369 4.18 5.60 37.96
C ASN A 369 4.53 4.33 37.15
N ALA A 370 4.51 4.42 35.81
CA ALA A 370 4.79 3.27 34.96
C ALA A 370 6.20 2.70 35.22
N PRO A 371 6.37 1.36 35.38
CA PRO A 371 7.68 0.74 35.54
C PRO A 371 8.41 0.69 34.18
N ALA A 372 8.91 1.84 33.72
CA ALA A 372 9.37 2.06 32.35
C ALA A 372 10.38 1.00 31.86
N GLU A 373 11.38 0.63 32.67
CA GLU A 373 12.37 -0.38 32.29
C GLU A 373 11.77 -1.78 32.11
N LYS A 374 10.80 -2.16 32.94
CA LYS A 374 10.07 -3.43 32.81
C LYS A 374 9.22 -3.43 31.53
N LEU A 375 8.55 -2.32 31.24
CA LEU A 375 7.75 -2.17 30.03
C LEU A 375 8.61 -2.14 28.77
N ARG A 376 9.78 -1.49 28.81
CA ARG A 376 10.78 -1.50 27.72
C ARG A 376 11.26 -2.92 27.44
N THR A 377 11.58 -3.67 28.49
CA THR A 377 12.00 -5.08 28.37
C THR A 377 10.89 -5.93 27.74
N HIS A 378 9.66 -5.77 28.22
CA HIS A 378 8.50 -6.47 27.65
C HIS A 378 8.28 -6.12 26.17
N LEU A 379 8.42 -4.84 25.80
CA LEU A 379 8.30 -4.42 24.40
C LEU A 379 9.41 -5.00 23.51
N LYS A 380 10.66 -5.08 24.01
CA LYS A 380 11.77 -5.74 23.27
C LYS A 380 11.44 -7.20 22.98
N GLU A 381 10.94 -7.93 23.99
CA GLU A 381 10.54 -9.33 23.82
C GLU A 381 9.39 -9.50 22.82
N LEU A 382 8.36 -8.65 22.90
CA LEU A 382 7.26 -8.66 21.94
C LEU A 382 7.74 -8.34 20.52
N HIS A 383 8.58 -7.31 20.37
CA HIS A 383 9.15 -6.93 19.08
C HIS A 383 9.97 -8.06 18.44
N ALA A 384 10.78 -8.76 19.25
CA ALA A 384 11.53 -9.92 18.79
C ALA A 384 10.61 -11.05 18.31
N LYS A 385 9.54 -11.35 19.05
CA LYS A 385 8.54 -12.37 18.69
C LYS A 385 7.75 -12.02 17.43
N THR A 386 7.51 -10.74 17.16
CA THR A 386 6.73 -10.27 16.01
C THR A 386 7.58 -9.65 14.91
N ALA A 387 8.91 -9.84 14.94
CA ALA A 387 9.82 -9.17 14.00
C ALA A 387 9.49 -9.46 12.53
N ARG A 388 8.85 -10.60 12.27
CA ARG A 388 8.39 -11.05 10.94
C ARG A 388 6.88 -10.91 10.74
N HIS A 389 6.14 -10.34 11.69
CA HIS A 389 4.68 -10.28 11.60
C HIS A 389 4.27 -9.25 10.53
N PRO A 390 3.60 -9.67 9.44
CA PRO A 390 3.29 -8.79 8.31
C PRO A 390 2.00 -7.98 8.54
N ASN A 391 1.61 -7.73 9.80
CA ASN A 391 0.40 -7.00 10.12
C ASN A 391 0.74 -5.54 10.44
N ILE A 392 0.30 -4.65 9.57
CA ILE A 392 0.58 -3.21 9.64
C ILE A 392 0.13 -2.62 10.97
N VAL A 393 -1.04 -3.03 11.46
CA VAL A 393 -1.58 -2.46 12.70
C VAL A 393 -0.81 -2.94 13.92
N VAL A 394 -0.30 -4.17 13.93
CA VAL A 394 0.67 -4.60 14.96
C VAL A 394 1.91 -3.71 14.91
N GLN A 395 2.45 -3.41 13.72
CA GLN A 395 3.63 -2.54 13.60
C GLN A 395 3.35 -1.10 14.06
N LEU A 396 2.17 -0.54 13.73
CA LEU A 396 1.76 0.79 14.18
C LEU A 396 1.55 0.85 15.70
N LEU A 397 0.91 -0.17 16.27
CA LEU A 397 0.75 -0.33 17.72
C LEU A 397 2.11 -0.43 18.45
N GLN A 398 3.05 -1.18 17.88
CA GLN A 398 4.40 -1.30 18.40
C GLN A 398 5.15 0.02 18.32
N ALA A 399 5.05 0.74 17.20
CA ALA A 399 5.61 2.06 17.05
C ALA A 399 5.03 3.00 18.12
N ALA A 400 3.71 3.04 18.30
CA ALA A 400 3.07 3.87 19.32
C ALA A 400 3.57 3.54 20.75
N CYS A 401 3.66 2.26 21.13
CA CYS A 401 4.21 1.86 22.43
C CYS A 401 5.69 2.28 22.58
N ALA A 402 6.48 2.09 21.53
CA ALA A 402 7.89 2.43 21.52
C ALA A 402 8.13 3.94 21.63
N VAL A 403 7.30 4.76 20.97
CA VAL A 403 7.32 6.22 21.11
C VAL A 403 7.09 6.63 22.56
N VAL A 404 6.03 6.12 23.21
CA VAL A 404 5.71 6.47 24.60
C VAL A 404 6.83 6.04 25.57
N LEU A 405 7.49 4.91 25.30
CA LEU A 405 8.59 4.40 26.13
C LEU A 405 9.98 4.97 25.79
N GLY A 406 10.10 5.84 24.77
CA GLY A 406 11.37 6.42 24.32
C GLY A 406 12.31 5.41 23.64
N MET A 407 11.76 4.43 22.92
CA MET A 407 12.50 3.34 22.28
C MET A 407 12.69 3.56 20.77
N ARG A 408 13.58 4.48 20.42
CA ARG A 408 13.93 4.91 19.06
C ARG A 408 14.02 3.78 18.03
N ASP A 409 14.92 2.82 18.25
CA ASP A 409 15.26 1.81 17.24
C ASP A 409 14.06 0.94 16.85
N ILE A 410 13.20 0.63 17.83
CA ILE A 410 11.97 -0.13 17.61
C ILE A 410 10.98 0.70 16.80
N THR A 411 10.78 1.96 17.17
CA THR A 411 9.87 2.86 16.46
C THR A 411 10.23 2.96 14.97
N LEU A 412 11.50 3.27 14.67
CA LEU A 412 11.97 3.42 13.30
C LEU A 412 11.86 2.12 12.51
N THR A 413 12.21 0.99 13.12
CA THR A 413 12.10 -0.33 12.49
C THR A 413 10.64 -0.65 12.16
N CYS A 414 9.72 -0.37 13.07
CA CYS A 414 8.29 -0.60 12.87
C CYS A 414 7.72 0.31 11.76
N LEU A 415 8.03 1.61 11.78
CA LEU A 415 7.56 2.55 10.74
C LEU A 415 8.12 2.20 9.36
N ALA A 416 9.39 1.84 9.26
CA ALA A 416 9.97 1.39 8.00
C ALA A 416 9.38 0.05 7.51
N ARG A 417 8.97 -0.84 8.43
CA ARG A 417 8.19 -2.06 8.07
C ARG A 417 6.80 -1.70 7.55
N VAL A 418 6.11 -0.74 8.16
CA VAL A 418 4.82 -0.24 7.65
C VAL A 418 4.98 0.27 6.22
N ASP A 419 5.93 1.18 5.98
CA ASP A 419 6.22 1.69 4.63
C ASP A 419 6.57 0.56 3.65
N GLY A 420 7.30 -0.47 4.09
CA GLY A 420 7.60 -1.65 3.28
C GLY A 420 6.36 -2.44 2.88
N LEU A 421 5.45 -2.68 3.82
CA LEU A 421 4.21 -3.42 3.60
C LEU A 421 3.24 -2.66 2.67
N VAL A 422 3.19 -1.33 2.76
CA VAL A 422 2.34 -0.51 1.89
C VAL A 422 3.03 -0.02 0.61
N SER A 423 4.28 -0.41 0.38
CA SER A 423 5.05 0.08 -0.77
C SER A 423 4.44 -0.32 -2.12
N ALA A 424 3.74 -1.46 -2.16
CA ALA A 424 3.03 -1.95 -3.34
C ALA A 424 1.62 -1.35 -3.51
N LEU A 425 1.12 -0.63 -2.49
CA LEU A 425 -0.19 0.02 -2.57
C LEU A 425 -0.08 1.37 -3.27
N GLU A 426 -1.05 1.61 -4.11
CA GLU A 426 -1.35 2.91 -4.69
C GLU A 426 -2.21 3.74 -3.74
N PRO A 427 -2.38 5.05 -3.99
CA PRO A 427 -3.35 5.87 -3.29
C PRO A 427 -4.76 5.27 -3.32
N CYS A 428 -5.18 4.80 -2.15
CA CYS A 428 -6.47 4.20 -1.84
C CYS A 428 -6.80 4.50 -0.36
N PRO A 429 -8.06 4.32 0.08
CA PRO A 429 -8.46 4.64 1.46
C PRO A 429 -7.58 4.00 2.54
N GLU A 430 -7.15 2.76 2.35
CA GLU A 430 -6.29 2.03 3.29
C GLU A 430 -4.90 2.67 3.41
N LEU A 431 -4.26 3.01 2.27
CA LEU A 431 -2.97 3.70 2.28
C LEU A 431 -3.09 5.07 2.93
N ILE A 432 -4.15 5.82 2.62
CA ILE A 432 -4.39 7.16 3.19
C ILE A 432 -4.53 7.06 4.71
N ASN A 433 -5.34 6.12 5.20
CA ASN A 433 -5.47 5.85 6.64
C ASN A 433 -4.12 5.57 7.30
N ILE A 434 -3.31 4.71 6.68
CA ILE A 434 -1.99 4.36 7.20
C ILE A 434 -1.05 5.56 7.18
N GLU A 435 -1.05 6.38 6.12
CA GLU A 435 -0.22 7.58 6.01
C GLU A 435 -0.61 8.63 7.07
N ILE A 436 -1.91 8.84 7.33
CA ILE A 436 -2.36 9.74 8.40
C ILE A 436 -1.85 9.24 9.76
N VAL A 437 -2.04 7.96 10.08
CA VAL A 437 -1.58 7.36 11.34
C VAL A 437 -0.06 7.48 11.47
N TRP A 438 0.67 7.14 10.39
CA TRP A 438 2.13 7.23 10.33
C TRP A 438 2.62 8.66 10.56
N GLN A 439 1.99 9.66 9.94
CA GLN A 439 2.33 11.08 10.11
C GLN A 439 2.13 11.53 11.56
N ARG A 440 1.05 11.11 12.22
CA ARG A 440 0.79 11.45 13.63
C ARG A 440 1.83 10.82 14.57
N VAL A 441 2.20 9.56 14.35
CA VAL A 441 3.26 8.90 15.12
C VAL A 441 4.60 9.63 14.94
N MET A 442 4.92 10.05 13.71
CA MET A 442 6.15 10.79 13.41
C MET A 442 6.14 12.21 13.96
N GLN A 443 5.02 12.92 13.90
CA GLN A 443 4.87 14.24 14.54
C GLN A 443 5.11 14.15 16.04
N ARG A 444 4.62 13.10 16.71
CA ARG A 444 4.89 12.89 18.13
C ARG A 444 6.37 12.66 18.42
N LEU A 445 7.06 11.83 17.62
CA LEU A 445 8.52 11.64 17.73
C LEU A 445 9.28 12.97 17.54
N ALA A 446 8.91 13.72 16.50
CA ALA A 446 9.51 15.01 16.22
C ALA A 446 9.19 16.06 17.30
N GLY A 447 8.03 16.00 17.97
CA GLY A 447 7.67 16.88 19.08
C GLY A 447 8.33 16.51 20.41
N VAL A 448 8.71 15.24 20.61
CA VAL A 448 9.44 14.77 21.80
C VAL A 448 10.93 15.14 21.71
N ASP A 449 11.52 15.08 20.50
CA ASP A 449 12.98 15.26 20.30
C ASP A 449 13.37 16.44 19.38
N GLY A 450 12.41 17.16 18.78
CA GLY A 450 12.62 18.36 17.96
C GLY A 450 13.28 18.16 16.59
N ASP A 451 13.45 16.92 16.12
CA ASP A 451 14.52 16.62 15.15
C ASP A 451 14.03 16.05 13.80
N ALA A 452 14.17 16.80 12.71
CA ALA A 452 13.84 16.33 11.37
C ALA A 452 14.67 15.11 10.90
N ARG A 453 15.77 14.76 11.60
CA ARG A 453 16.62 13.59 11.28
C ARG A 453 15.86 12.26 11.30
N TRP A 454 14.72 12.17 12.01
CA TRP A 454 13.88 10.96 12.05
C TRP A 454 13.48 10.46 10.67
N TYR A 455 13.06 11.37 9.80
CA TYR A 455 12.66 11.05 8.43
C TYR A 455 13.84 10.52 7.60
N GLY A 456 15.05 11.04 7.84
CA GLY A 456 16.27 10.56 7.19
C GLY A 456 16.65 9.13 7.60
N GLU A 457 16.40 8.73 8.85
CA GLU A 457 16.68 7.37 9.31
C GLU A 457 15.70 6.35 8.72
N VAL A 458 14.40 6.68 8.69
CA VAL A 458 13.42 5.87 7.96
C VAL A 458 13.82 5.76 6.49
N ALA A 459 14.23 6.86 5.85
CA ALA A 459 14.67 6.86 4.45
C ALA A 459 15.87 5.92 4.22
N LYS A 460 16.86 5.88 5.12
CA LYS A 460 17.99 4.92 5.03
C LYS A 460 17.51 3.46 5.08
N VAL A 461 16.58 3.14 5.97
CA VAL A 461 16.03 1.77 6.07
C VAL A 461 15.26 1.41 4.80
N LEU A 462 14.51 2.35 4.22
CA LEU A 462 13.77 2.14 2.97
C LEU A 462 14.72 1.98 1.78
N GLN A 463 15.76 2.81 1.69
CA GLN A 463 16.79 2.71 0.66
C GLN A 463 17.51 1.35 0.72
N ALA A 464 17.87 0.88 1.92
CA ALA A 464 18.48 -0.44 2.11
C ALA A 464 17.56 -1.61 1.67
N ARG A 465 16.24 -1.37 1.57
CA ARG A 465 15.24 -2.31 1.05
C ARG A 465 14.91 -2.11 -0.43
N GLY A 466 15.60 -1.20 -1.12
CA GLY A 466 15.36 -0.88 -2.53
C GLY A 466 14.12 -0.01 -2.79
N LEU A 467 13.50 0.56 -1.75
CA LEU A 467 12.29 1.38 -1.85
C LEU A 467 12.64 2.86 -2.09
N ASN A 468 13.43 3.13 -3.12
CA ASN A 468 14.12 4.41 -3.30
C ASN A 468 13.19 5.62 -3.49
N TYR A 469 12.07 5.50 -4.21
CA TYR A 469 11.10 6.60 -4.34
C TYR A 469 10.40 6.94 -3.01
N ARG A 470 10.07 5.92 -2.21
CA ARG A 470 9.51 6.13 -0.86
C ARG A 470 10.57 6.78 0.05
N ALA A 471 11.81 6.29 0.00
CA ALA A 471 12.94 6.90 0.71
C ALA A 471 13.14 8.38 0.31
N MET A 472 13.09 8.66 -1.00
CA MET A 472 13.23 10.01 -1.56
C MET A 472 12.17 10.97 -1.02
N ARG A 473 10.91 10.54 -0.96
CA ARG A 473 9.83 11.35 -0.41
C ARG A 473 10.01 11.66 1.08
N ARG A 474 10.45 10.67 1.87
CA ARG A 474 10.72 10.88 3.31
C ARG A 474 11.92 11.81 3.53
N VAL A 475 13.03 11.63 2.81
CA VAL A 475 14.20 12.51 2.96
C VAL A 475 13.91 13.93 2.46
N HIS A 476 13.10 14.10 1.40
CA HIS A 476 12.68 15.42 0.94
C HIS A 476 11.94 16.18 2.04
N TYR A 477 10.98 15.54 2.72
CA TYR A 477 10.29 16.12 3.87
C TYR A 477 11.27 16.48 5.00
N ALA A 478 12.25 15.61 5.28
CA ALA A 478 13.30 15.86 6.26
C ALA A 478 14.12 17.12 5.93
N VAL A 479 14.55 17.25 4.67
CA VAL A 479 15.33 18.41 4.19
C VAL A 479 14.51 19.69 4.24
N ALA A 480 13.22 19.65 3.92
CA ALA A 480 12.35 20.81 4.03
C ALA A 480 12.22 21.32 5.48
N GLN A 481 12.24 20.41 6.46
CA GLN A 481 12.18 20.76 7.89
C GLN A 481 13.53 21.16 8.49
N ALA A 482 14.64 20.64 7.97
CA ALA A 482 16.00 20.97 8.39
C ALA A 482 16.86 21.33 7.18
N PRO A 483 16.64 22.53 6.59
CA PRO A 483 17.24 22.91 5.31
C PRO A 483 18.76 23.04 5.35
N ASP A 484 19.38 23.21 6.52
CA ASP A 484 20.83 23.32 6.67
C ASP A 484 21.52 21.99 7.06
N ASN A 485 20.75 20.90 7.19
CA ASN A 485 21.29 19.62 7.58
C ASN A 485 22.04 18.94 6.41
N LEU A 486 23.36 18.96 6.48
CA LEU A 486 24.25 18.41 5.45
C LEU A 486 24.09 16.89 5.24
N ASP A 487 23.85 16.12 6.30
CA ASP A 487 23.68 14.67 6.18
C ASP A 487 22.38 14.31 5.45
N LEU A 488 21.30 15.05 5.70
CA LEU A 488 20.03 14.87 4.99
C LEU A 488 20.14 15.25 3.51
N LYS A 489 20.80 16.38 3.19
CA LYS A 489 21.07 16.77 1.80
C LYS A 489 21.95 15.75 1.07
N ARG A 490 22.98 15.19 1.73
CA ARG A 490 23.83 14.14 1.15
C ARG A 490 23.00 12.88 0.86
N LEU A 491 22.19 12.44 1.82
CA LEU A 491 21.30 11.29 1.63
C LEU A 491 20.31 11.52 0.47
N MET A 492 19.74 12.72 0.38
CA MET A 492 18.87 13.10 -0.72
C MET A 492 19.59 13.02 -2.07
N ALA A 493 20.81 13.58 -2.17
CA ALA A 493 21.62 13.51 -3.38
C ALA A 493 21.97 12.04 -3.76
N GLU A 494 22.37 11.21 -2.80
CA GLU A 494 22.63 9.77 -3.00
C GLU A 494 21.43 9.04 -3.60
N ILE A 495 20.23 9.28 -3.05
CA ILE A 495 18.99 8.67 -3.54
C ILE A 495 18.65 9.21 -4.94
N MET A 496 18.81 10.52 -5.19
CA MET A 496 18.60 11.10 -6.53
C MET A 496 19.51 10.48 -7.60
N VAL A 497 20.79 10.23 -7.29
CA VAL A 497 21.71 9.52 -8.19
C VAL A 497 21.22 8.09 -8.46
N GLN A 498 20.83 7.35 -7.41
CA GLN A 498 20.31 5.99 -7.57
C GLN A 498 19.03 5.95 -8.42
N LEU A 499 18.16 6.94 -8.26
CA LEU A 499 16.93 7.11 -9.03
C LEU A 499 17.16 7.71 -10.43
N ARG A 500 18.40 8.08 -10.77
CA ARG A 500 18.76 8.78 -12.02
C ARG A 500 17.95 10.06 -12.22
N ARG A 501 17.71 10.83 -11.15
CA ARG A 501 16.97 12.09 -11.18
C ARG A 501 17.90 13.29 -11.05
N LYS A 502 17.75 14.26 -11.95
CA LYS A 502 18.43 15.56 -11.85
C LYS A 502 17.67 16.54 -10.94
N GLU A 503 16.37 16.33 -10.79
CA GLU A 503 15.46 17.17 -10.02
C GLU A 503 14.36 16.34 -9.34
N TYR A 504 13.93 16.78 -8.15
CA TYR A 504 12.81 16.24 -7.40
C TYR A 504 12.13 17.37 -6.60
N GLN A 505 10.85 17.63 -6.87
CA GLN A 505 10.05 18.70 -6.23
C GLN A 505 10.76 20.06 -6.15
N GLY A 506 11.34 20.51 -7.26
CA GLY A 506 12.06 21.80 -7.35
C GLY A 506 13.47 21.79 -6.75
N VAL A 507 13.91 20.71 -6.12
CA VAL A 507 15.29 20.57 -5.63
C VAL A 507 16.17 19.96 -6.71
N ARG A 508 17.18 20.71 -7.15
CA ARG A 508 18.14 20.26 -8.17
C ARG A 508 19.36 19.59 -7.56
N LEU A 509 19.78 18.49 -8.17
CA LEU A 509 20.95 17.72 -7.74
C LEU A 509 22.24 18.54 -7.78
N SER A 510 22.41 19.39 -8.81
CA SER A 510 23.56 20.28 -8.93
C SER A 510 23.64 21.28 -7.76
N GLU A 511 22.51 21.87 -7.38
CA GLU A 511 22.42 22.84 -6.28
C GLU A 511 22.70 22.17 -4.93
N LEU A 512 22.17 20.96 -4.71
CA LEU A 512 22.50 20.15 -3.53
C LEU A 512 24.00 19.87 -3.42
N LEU A 513 24.64 19.44 -4.51
CA LEU A 513 26.07 19.10 -4.51
C LEU A 513 26.94 20.35 -4.32
N ASN A 514 26.57 21.50 -4.89
CA ASN A 514 27.27 22.76 -4.67
C ASN A 514 27.19 23.20 -3.21
N TYR A 515 25.99 23.16 -2.61
CA TYR A 515 25.80 23.50 -1.20
C TYR A 515 26.65 22.62 -0.29
N LEU A 516 26.68 21.30 -0.53
CA LEU A 516 27.51 20.36 0.23
C LEU A 516 29.01 20.62 0.07
N ASN A 517 29.46 21.02 -1.12
CA ASN A 517 30.86 21.37 -1.37
C ASN A 517 31.28 22.68 -0.69
N GLU A 518 30.38 23.65 -0.57
CA GLU A 518 30.64 24.92 0.08
C GLU A 518 30.70 24.74 1.61
N HIS A 519 29.71 24.08 2.18
CA HIS A 519 29.45 24.05 3.63
C HIS A 519 29.95 22.78 4.34
N GLY A 520 30.35 21.74 3.60
CA GLY A 520 30.82 20.48 4.17
C GLY A 520 32.21 20.55 4.81
N SER A 521 32.49 19.64 5.75
CA SER A 521 33.85 19.36 6.23
C SER A 521 34.74 18.78 5.13
N SER A 522 36.06 18.73 5.32
CA SER A 522 36.99 18.13 4.35
C SER A 522 36.58 16.70 3.94
N ASP A 523 36.17 15.88 4.92
CA ASP A 523 35.72 14.51 4.68
C ASP A 523 34.41 14.47 3.89
N GLN A 524 33.46 15.35 4.22
CA GLN A 524 32.20 15.47 3.50
C GLN A 524 32.43 15.93 2.05
N LYS A 525 33.33 16.90 1.80
CA LYS A 525 33.70 17.34 0.44
C LYS A 525 34.32 16.19 -0.37
N SER A 526 35.11 15.31 0.26
CA SER A 526 35.64 14.10 -0.40
C SER A 526 34.52 13.15 -0.86
N GLN A 527 33.53 12.92 0.00
CA GLN A 527 32.35 12.11 -0.34
C GLN A 527 31.50 12.75 -1.45
N VAL A 528 31.34 14.08 -1.44
CA VAL A 528 30.63 14.81 -2.50
C VAL A 528 31.34 14.66 -3.85
N ARG A 529 32.68 14.70 -3.88
CA ARG A 529 33.44 14.43 -5.12
C ARG A 529 33.19 13.02 -5.66
N GLN A 530 33.15 12.01 -4.79
CA GLN A 530 32.79 10.65 -5.20
C GLN A 530 31.37 10.58 -5.76
N LEU A 531 30.42 11.30 -5.17
CA LEU A 531 29.06 11.43 -5.68
C LEU A 531 29.03 12.12 -7.05
N GLN A 532 29.81 13.19 -7.26
CA GLN A 532 29.93 13.87 -8.55
C GLN A 532 30.43 12.94 -9.65
N VAL A 533 31.45 12.12 -9.38
CA VAL A 533 31.92 11.09 -10.33
C VAL A 533 30.79 10.11 -10.67
N ARG A 534 30.00 9.68 -9.68
CA ARG A 534 28.84 8.80 -9.94
C ARG A 534 27.75 9.49 -10.74
N VAL A 535 27.53 10.80 -10.55
CA VAL A 535 26.61 11.60 -11.37
C VAL A 535 27.07 11.59 -12.82
N GLU A 536 28.34 11.89 -13.07
CA GLU A 536 28.92 11.85 -14.42
C GLU A 536 28.73 10.47 -15.08
N GLN A 537 29.01 9.39 -14.35
CA GLN A 537 28.80 8.02 -14.86
C GLN A 537 27.33 7.65 -15.10
N THR A 538 26.41 8.22 -14.32
CA THR A 538 24.99 7.88 -14.38
C THR A 538 24.25 8.65 -15.48
N PHE A 539 24.71 9.87 -15.77
CA PHE A 539 24.07 10.80 -16.71
C PHE A 539 24.88 11.09 -17.99
N ALA A 540 26.10 10.54 -18.13
CA ALA A 540 26.77 10.39 -19.42
C ALA A 540 26.07 9.31 -20.26
#